data_AF-A0A498KUA0-F1
#
_entry.id   AF-A0A498KUA0-F1
#
_cell.length_a   1.000
_cell.length_b   1.000
_cell.length_c   1.000
_cell.angle_alpha   90.00
_cell.angle_beta   90.00
_cell.angle_gamma   90.00
#
_symmetry.space_group_name_H-M   'P 1'
#
loop_
_entity.id
_entity.type
_entity.pdbx_description
1 polymer ?
#
loop_
_entity_poly.entity_id
_entity_poly.type
_entity_poly.pdbx_seq_one_letter_code
_entity_poly.pdbx_strand_id
1 'polypeptide(L)' 'MPNNSTKIVAGAVLLLIGSALILGAGLRQVPLPAIAGSIAALLLAAGSVLLGTSEGGQPV' A
#
# COMPACT_ATOMS: atom_id res chain seq x y z
N MET A 1 12.25 -14.99 -15.82
CA MET A 1 12.80 -14.27 -14.65
C MET A 1 11.88 -13.08 -14.39
N PRO A 2 11.09 -13.01 -13.31
CA PRO A 2 10.38 -11.79 -12.97
C PRO A 2 11.42 -10.72 -12.65
N ASN A 3 11.55 -9.76 -13.56
CA ASN A 3 12.30 -8.53 -13.42
C ASN A 3 11.97 -7.86 -12.07
N ASN A 4 12.99 -7.55 -11.26
CA ASN A 4 12.85 -6.83 -9.98
C ASN A 4 11.95 -5.58 -10.11
N SER A 5 11.95 -4.92 -11.27
CA SER A 5 11.07 -3.81 -11.60
C SER A 5 9.58 -4.12 -11.41
N THR A 6 9.12 -5.34 -11.67
CA THR A 6 7.72 -5.73 -11.48
C THR A 6 7.33 -5.81 -10.00
N LYS A 7 8.26 -6.17 -9.11
CA LYS A 7 8.02 -6.14 -7.65
C LYS A 7 7.92 -4.70 -7.12
N ILE A 8 8.80 -3.81 -7.60
CA ILE A 8 8.77 -2.37 -7.25
C ILE A 8 7.44 -1.75 -7.71
N VAL A 9 7.07 -1.99 -8.97
CA VAL A 9 5.82 -1.47 -9.55
C VAL A 9 4.60 -2.01 -8.81
N ALA A 10 4.57 -3.31 -8.47
CA ALA A 10 3.46 -3.89 -7.70
C ALA A 10 3.32 -3.24 -6.31
N GLY A 11 4.43 -3.03 -5.59
CA GLY A 11 4.43 -2.35 -4.29
C GLY A 11 3.97 -0.89 -4.38
N ALA A 12 4.48 -0.15 -5.36
CA ALA A 12 4.09 1.24 -5.61
C ALA A 12 2.61 1.38 -5.97
N VAL A 13 2.06 0.48 -6.80
CA VAL A 13 0.64 0.46 -7.15
C VAL A 13 -0.23 0.17 -5.93
N LEU A 14 0.14 -0.82 -5.10
CA LEU A 14 -0.58 -1.10 -3.85
C LEU A 14 -0.56 0.09 -2.89
N LEU A 15 0.59 0.75 -2.76
CA LEU A 15 0.76 1.93 -1.90
C LEU A 15 -0.13 3.08 -2.38
N LEU A 16 -0.15 3.35 -3.69
CA LEU A 16 -0.99 4.39 -4.28
C LEU A 16 -2.48 4.11 -4.09
N ILE A 17 -2.91 2.85 -4.26
CA ILE A 17 -4.30 2.45 -4.04
C ILE A 17 -4.68 2.62 -2.57
N GLY A 18 -3.85 2.14 -1.62
CA GLY A 18 -4.10 2.29 -0.19
C GLY A 18 -4.15 3.76 0.25
N SER A 19 -3.21 4.57 -0.24
CA SER A 19 -3.16 6.01 0.04
C SER A 19 -4.37 6.74 -0.53
N ALA A 20 -4.74 6.46 -1.79
CA ALA A 20 -5.93 7.06 -2.42
C ALA A 20 -7.23 6.65 -1.74
N LEU A 21 -7.34 5.42 -1.23
CA LEU A 21 -8.48 4.96 -0.44
C LEU A 21 -8.60 5.72 0.89
N ILE A 22 -7.50 5.86 1.64
CA ILE A 22 -7.51 6.54 2.95
C ILE A 22 -7.74 8.05 2.77
N LEU A 23 -6.98 8.72 1.90
CA LEU A 23 -7.14 10.14 1.64
C LEU A 23 -8.49 10.45 0.98
N GLY A 24 -8.91 9.65 0.00
CA GLY A 24 -10.18 9.82 -0.69
C GLY A 24 -11.39 9.66 0.23
N ALA A 25 -11.37 8.63 1.09
CA ALA A 25 -12.42 8.45 2.08
C ALA A 25 -12.44 9.57 3.13
N GLY A 26 -11.26 9.98 3.62
CA GLY A 26 -11.13 11.07 4.58
C GLY A 26 -11.59 12.43 4.03
N LEU A 27 -11.20 12.78 2.80
CA LEU A 27 -11.59 14.03 2.14
C LEU A 27 -13.08 14.08 1.80
N ARG A 28 -13.72 12.93 1.56
CA ARG A 28 -15.15 12.85 1.25
C ARG A 28 -16.02 12.74 2.51
N GLN A 29 -15.44 12.73 3.71
CA GLN A 29 -16.13 12.49 4.98
C GLN A 29 -17.06 11.27 4.93
N VAL A 30 -16.70 10.28 4.11
CA VAL A 30 -17.49 9.06 3.97
C VAL A 30 -17.28 8.29 5.27
N PRO A 31 -18.34 7.95 6.02
CA PRO A 31 -18.21 7.11 7.21
C PRO A 31 -17.74 5.74 6.74
N LEU A 32 -16.42 5.55 6.77
CA LEU A 32 -15.80 4.31 6.37
C LEU A 32 -16.01 3.32 7.51
N PRO A 33 -16.71 2.19 7.29
CA PRO A 33 -16.85 1.18 8.31
C PRO A 33 -15.46 0.74 8.78
N ALA A 34 -15.30 0.47 10.08
CA ALA A 34 -13.99 0.21 10.69
C ALA A 34 -13.19 -0.89 9.96
N ILE A 35 -13.90 -1.85 9.37
CA ILE A 35 -13.35 -2.94 8.54
C ILE A 35 -12.66 -2.39 7.27
N ALA A 36 -13.27 -1.42 6.58
CA ALA A 36 -12.70 -0.82 5.38
C ALA A 36 -11.47 0.05 5.70
N GLY A 37 -11.47 0.76 6.83
CA GLY A 37 -10.29 1.51 7.30
C GLY A 37 -9.12 0.61 7.67
N SER A 38 -9.39 -0.52 8.32
CA SER A 38 -8.35 -1.50 8.70
C SER A 38 -7.79 -2.24 7.49
N ILE A 39 -8.61 -2.61 6.50
CA ILE A 39 -8.15 -3.17 5.21
C ILE A 39 -7.25 -2.16 4.49
N ALA A 40 -7.61 -0.88 4.46
CA ALA A 40 -6.83 0.16 3.82
C ALA A 40 -5.46 0.36 4.52
N ALA A 41 -5.42 0.34 5.85
CA ALA A 41 -4.17 0.39 6.62
C ALA A 41 -3.28 -0.84 6.37
N LEU A 42 -3.88 -2.03 6.27
CA LEU A 42 -3.17 -3.27 5.90
C LEU A 42 -2.58 -3.21 4.49
N LEU A 43 -3.33 -2.72 3.52
CA LEU A 43 -2.86 -2.53 2.14
C LEU A 43 -1.71 -1.53 2.07
N LEU A 44 -1.78 -0.45 2.84
CA LEU A 44 -0.72 0.55 2.89
C LEU A 44 0.56 -0.02 3.51
N ALA A 45 0.43 -0.75 4.62
CA ALA A 45 1.55 -1.44 5.27
C ALA A 45 2.15 -2.54 4.38
N ALA A 46 1.31 -3.36 3.74
CA ALA A 46 1.75 -4.39 2.81
C ALA A 46 2.44 -3.77 1.58
N GLY A 47 1.90 -2.67 1.05
CA GLY A 47 2.50 -1.91 -0.05
C GLY A 47 3.87 -1.33 0.31
N SER A 48 4.03 -0.76 1.51
CA SER A 48 5.32 -0.25 1.98
C SER A 48 6.35 -1.36 2.23
N VAL A 49 5.93 -2.52 2.74
CA VAL A 49 6.81 -3.69 2.91
C VAL A 49 7.24 -4.25 1.57
N LEU A 50 6.33 -4.38 0.60
CA LEU A 50 6.67 -4.88 -0.73
C LEU A 50 7.65 -3.94 -1.47
N LEU A 51 7.44 -2.63 -1.32
CA LEU A 51 8.30 -1.61 -1.92
C LEU A 51 9.70 -1.58 -1.26
N GLY A 52 9.76 -1.53 0.07
CA GLY A 52 11.01 -1.46 0.83
C GLY A 52 11.86 -2.73 0.76
N THR A 53 11.24 -3.89 0.52
CA THR A 53 11.98 -5.17 0.34
C THR A 53 12.54 -5.34 -1.07
N SER A 54 12.24 -4.45 -2.01
CA SER A 54 12.59 -4.63 -3.42
C SER A 54 14.02 -4.21 -3.80
N GLU A 55 14.73 -3.47 -2.94
CA GLU A 55 16.10 -2.98 -3.22
C GLU A 55 17.22 -3.85 -2.64
N GLY A 56 16.91 -4.97 -1.99
CA GLY A 56 17.93 -5.87 -1.43
C GLY A 56 17.96 -5.94 0.09
N GLY A 57 16.79 -5.93 0.72
CA GLY A 57 16.56 -6.47 2.06
C GLY A 57 17.67 -6.20 3.08
N GLN A 58 17.70 -4.98 3.62
CA GLN A 58 18.16 -4.81 4.99
C GLN A 58 16.92 -4.65 5.86
N PRO A 59 16.48 -5.73 6.55
CA PRO A 59 15.49 -5.59 7.60
C PRO A 59 16.16 -4.82 8.74
N VAL A 60 15.56 -3.69 9.11
CA VAL A 60 15.87 -3.03 10.39
C VAL A 60 15.08 -3.69 11.51
#